data_AF-A0A952AFG7-F1
#
_entry.id   AF-A0A952AFG7-F1
#
_cell.length_a   1.000
_cell.length_b   1.000
_cell.length_c   1.000
_cell.angle_alpha   90.00
_cell.angle_beta   90.00
_cell.angle_gamma   90.00
#
_symmetry.space_group_name_H-M   'P 1'
#
loop_
_entity.id
_entity.type
_entity.pdbx_description
1 polymer ?
#
loop_
_entity_poly.entity_id
_entity_poly.type
_entity_poly.pdbx_seq_one_letter_code
_entity_poly.pdbx_strand_id
1 'polypeptide(L)'
;NYVALALTITLFAWFFATKIKKIFLVFVSVYLMLIAAFFIAPKINTQLNFPEIIVLKQQDFSKLTGGSEVVISKLQPNFKSFVQYFPHALDMAFLRPHITELKNKSYIPAIAEIILFFIVLIFSIIYRNKNFKIQPIVFASIFFSLTLLIIAGYTVTFSGAIVRYRSLALPFLLTPLIGFLDWNKVNKIFKQSN
;
A
#
# COMPACT_ATOMS: atom_id res chain seq x y z
N ASN A 1 0.28 7.06 -16.32
CA ASN A 1 -0.40 5.99 -15.55
C ASN A 1 0.43 5.69 -14.30
N TYR A 2 -0.10 5.89 -13.08
CA TYR A 2 0.68 5.73 -11.84
C TYR A 2 0.99 4.26 -11.51
N VAL A 3 0.18 3.32 -11.98
CA VAL A 3 0.43 1.88 -11.80
C VAL A 3 1.67 1.45 -12.58
N ALA A 4 1.78 1.90 -13.84
CA ALA A 4 2.95 1.63 -14.68
C ALA A 4 4.23 2.24 -14.10
N LEU A 5 4.13 3.46 -13.53
CA LEU A 5 5.26 4.10 -12.85
C LEU A 5 5.70 3.29 -11.63
N ALA A 6 4.76 2.92 -10.76
CA ALA A 6 5.03 2.09 -9.59
C ALA A 6 5.70 0.76 -9.98
N LEU A 7 5.17 0.10 -11.01
CA LEU A 7 5.72 -1.16 -11.51
C LEU A 7 7.16 -0.98 -12.02
N THR A 8 7.41 0.07 -12.81
CA THR A 8 8.74 0.35 -13.37
C THR A 8 9.78 0.56 -12.27
N ILE A 9 9.44 1.34 -11.23
CA ILE A 9 10.31 1.59 -10.09
C ILE A 9 10.60 0.31 -9.32
N THR A 10 9.56 -0.50 -9.06
CA THR A 10 9.73 -1.76 -8.34
C THR A 10 10.57 -2.76 -9.15
N LEU A 11 10.35 -2.88 -10.46
CA LEU A 11 11.14 -3.74 -11.33
C LEU A 11 12.60 -3.28 -11.42
N PHE A 12 12.83 -1.97 -11.45
CA PHE A 12 14.18 -1.40 -11.36
C PHE A 12 14.86 -1.80 -10.05
N ALA A 13 14.20 -1.61 -8.90
CA ALA A 13 14.74 -2.04 -7.60
C ALA A 13 15.01 -3.55 -7.53
N TRP A 14 14.09 -4.35 -8.09
CA TRP A 14 14.22 -5.80 -8.19
C TRP A 14 15.46 -6.20 -9.01
N PHE A 15 15.68 -5.57 -10.16
CA PHE A 15 16.85 -5.84 -11.00
C PHE A 15 18.16 -5.66 -10.23
N PHE A 16 18.33 -4.57 -9.49
CA PHE A 16 19.52 -4.38 -8.65
C PHE A 16 19.59 -5.38 -7.49
N ALA A 17 18.45 -5.72 -6.91
CA ALA A 17 18.37 -6.68 -5.81
C ALA A 17 18.75 -8.11 -6.22
N THR A 18 18.66 -8.47 -7.51
CA THR A 18 19.20 -9.76 -8.01
C THR A 18 20.72 -9.83 -7.98
N LYS A 19 21.40 -8.68 -8.04
CA LYS A 19 22.87 -8.58 -8.10
C LYS A 19 23.53 -8.38 -6.73
N ILE A 20 22.76 -7.94 -5.72
CA ILE A 20 23.29 -7.52 -4.41
C ILE A 20 22.69 -8.41 -3.31
N LYS A 21 23.55 -8.98 -2.45
CA LYS A 21 23.10 -9.86 -1.33
C LYS A 21 22.15 -9.17 -0.34
N LYS A 22 22.32 -7.86 -0.12
CA LYS A 22 21.53 -7.07 0.84
C LYS A 22 20.22 -6.55 0.21
N ILE A 23 19.31 -7.46 -0.13
CA ILE A 23 18.07 -7.17 -0.87
C ILE A 23 17.25 -6.02 -0.26
N PHE A 24 16.99 -6.07 1.06
CA PHE A 24 16.19 -5.04 1.74
C PHE A 24 16.78 -3.63 1.59
N LEU A 25 18.10 -3.49 1.74
CA LEU A 25 18.78 -2.21 1.62
C LEU A 25 18.71 -1.64 0.20
N VAL A 26 18.72 -2.49 -0.82
CA VAL A 26 18.53 -2.05 -2.22
C VAL A 26 17.17 -1.39 -2.38
N PHE A 27 16.09 -2.06 -1.97
CA PHE A 27 14.74 -1.51 -2.08
C PHE A 27 14.59 -0.19 -1.31
N VAL A 28 15.04 -0.16 -0.04
CA VAL A 28 15.01 1.07 0.77
C VAL A 28 15.77 2.20 0.09
N SER A 29 16.98 1.94 -0.44
CA SER A 29 17.79 2.97 -1.10
C SER A 29 17.11 3.53 -2.36
N VAL A 30 16.55 2.67 -3.21
CA VAL A 30 15.86 3.11 -4.44
C VAL A 30 14.63 3.95 -4.11
N TYR A 31 13.83 3.53 -3.12
CA TYR A 31 12.64 4.27 -2.71
C TYR A 31 12.99 5.59 -2.00
N LEU A 32 14.05 5.64 -1.20
CA LEU A 32 14.53 6.90 -0.61
C LEU A 32 15.01 7.87 -1.69
N MET A 33 15.76 7.39 -2.68
CA MET A 33 16.17 8.21 -3.83
C MET A 33 14.95 8.71 -4.62
N LEU A 34 13.93 7.88 -4.82
CA LEU A 34 12.69 8.28 -5.47
C LEU A 34 11.96 9.37 -4.67
N ILE A 35 11.80 9.21 -3.36
CA ILE A 35 11.14 10.21 -2.51
C ILE A 35 11.92 11.53 -2.55
N ALA A 36 13.25 11.48 -2.48
CA ALA A 36 14.09 12.67 -2.63
C ALA A 36 13.86 13.33 -4.01
N ALA A 37 13.91 12.56 -5.09
CA ALA A 37 13.65 13.04 -6.44
C ALA A 37 12.25 13.66 -6.58
N PHE A 38 11.23 13.05 -5.97
CA PHE A 38 9.85 13.53 -5.98
C PHE A 38 9.71 14.95 -5.42
N PHE A 39 10.42 15.27 -4.32
CA PHE A 39 10.37 16.61 -3.70
C PHE A 39 11.42 17.59 -4.25
N ILE A 40 12.50 17.11 -4.88
CA ILE A 40 13.56 17.95 -5.45
C ILE A 40 13.25 18.35 -6.90
N ALA A 41 12.59 17.49 -7.69
CA ALA A 41 12.26 17.75 -9.09
C ALA A 41 11.61 19.13 -9.37
N PRO A 42 10.67 19.64 -8.55
CA PRO A 42 10.08 20.96 -8.78
C PRO A 42 11.11 22.12 -8.73
N LYS A 43 12.22 21.94 -8.00
CA LYS A 43 13.31 22.94 -7.91
C LYS A 43 14.17 22.98 -9.16
N ILE A 44 14.20 21.89 -9.93
CA ILE A 44 14.98 21.76 -11.15
C ILE A 44 14.14 22.23 -12.35
N ASN A 45 12.88 21.79 -12.41
CA ASN A 45 11.94 22.19 -13.43
C ASN A 45 10.55 22.30 -12.80
N THR A 46 9.95 23.49 -12.89
CA THR A 46 8.59 23.76 -12.37
C THR A 46 7.51 22.92 -13.05
N GLN A 47 7.76 22.41 -14.26
CA GLN A 47 6.85 21.48 -14.95
C GLN A 47 6.86 20.07 -14.34
N LEU A 48 7.90 19.69 -13.58
CA LEU A 48 8.02 18.40 -12.91
C LEU A 48 7.56 18.47 -11.45
N ASN A 49 6.48 19.20 -11.20
CA ASN A 49 5.93 19.33 -9.85
C ASN A 49 5.08 18.12 -9.45
N PHE A 50 5.74 17.00 -9.16
CA PHE A 50 5.06 15.76 -8.79
C PHE A 50 4.18 15.86 -7.51
N PRO A 51 4.58 16.58 -6.45
CA PRO A 51 3.71 16.82 -5.30
C PRO A 51 2.39 17.49 -5.67
N GLU A 52 2.43 18.49 -6.58
CA GLU A 52 1.23 19.17 -7.10
C GLU A 52 0.29 18.20 -7.81
N ILE A 53 0.82 17.28 -8.61
CA ILE A 53 0.01 16.28 -9.33
C ILE A 53 -0.82 15.43 -8.35
N ILE A 54 -0.24 15.03 -7.21
CA ILE A 54 -0.96 14.27 -6.19
C ILE A 54 -2.03 15.12 -5.51
N VAL A 55 -1.70 16.37 -5.18
CA VAL A 55 -2.65 17.32 -4.58
C VAL A 55 -3.83 17.60 -5.50
N LEU A 56 -3.57 17.89 -6.79
CA LEU A 56 -4.61 18.11 -7.79
C LEU A 56 -5.51 16.90 -7.95
N LYS A 57 -4.92 15.69 -8.01
CA LYS A 57 -5.72 14.45 -8.04
C LYS A 57 -6.62 14.30 -6.81
N GLN A 58 -6.10 14.57 -5.62
CA GLN A 58 -6.90 14.53 -4.40
C GLN A 58 -8.07 15.53 -4.46
N GLN A 59 -7.81 16.75 -4.94
CA GLN A 59 -8.83 17.79 -5.10
C GLN A 59 -9.87 17.41 -6.16
N ASP A 60 -9.46 16.77 -7.25
CA ASP A 60 -10.39 16.29 -8.27
C ASP A 60 -11.31 15.22 -7.72
N PHE A 61 -10.78 14.30 -6.90
CA PHE A 61 -11.62 13.34 -6.16
C PHE A 61 -12.53 14.05 -5.14
N SER A 62 -12.05 15.03 -4.37
CA SER A 62 -12.90 15.73 -3.41
C SER A 62 -14.01 16.57 -4.04
N LYS A 63 -13.89 16.95 -5.33
CA LYS A 63 -14.95 17.67 -6.05
C LYS A 63 -16.08 16.74 -6.52
N LEU A 64 -15.85 15.44 -6.59
CA LEU A 64 -16.88 14.50 -6.98
C LEU A 64 -17.92 14.39 -5.85
N THR A 65 -19.20 14.39 -6.18
CA THR A 65 -20.26 14.18 -5.19
C THR A 65 -20.58 12.69 -5.09
N GLY A 66 -20.52 12.11 -3.89
CA GLY A 66 -20.82 10.69 -3.69
C GLY A 66 -21.21 10.34 -2.26
N GLY A 67 -22.06 9.32 -2.09
CA GLY A 67 -22.63 8.93 -0.79
C GLY A 67 -21.64 8.29 0.21
N SER A 68 -20.33 8.36 -0.02
CA SER A 68 -19.28 7.78 0.83
C SER A 68 -18.01 8.62 0.81
N GLU A 69 -18.19 9.93 0.69
CA GLU A 69 -17.12 10.92 0.80
C GLU A 69 -16.56 10.95 2.22
N VAL A 70 -15.23 11.08 2.31
CA VAL A 70 -14.49 11.20 3.56
C VAL A 70 -14.08 12.66 3.74
N VAL A 71 -14.34 13.23 4.92
CA VAL A 71 -13.87 14.57 5.26
C VAL A 71 -12.34 14.53 5.40
N ILE A 72 -11.65 15.19 4.46
CA ILE A 72 -10.20 15.22 4.41
C ILE A 72 -9.64 16.61 4.71
N SER A 73 -8.47 16.65 5.35
CA SER A 73 -7.69 17.88 5.49
C SER A 73 -7.02 18.24 4.17
N LYS A 74 -6.91 19.53 3.84
CA LYS A 74 -6.28 19.99 2.59
C LYS A 74 -4.80 19.58 2.54
N LEU A 75 -4.44 18.73 1.58
CA LEU A 75 -3.04 18.43 1.26
C LEU A 75 -2.41 19.59 0.48
N GLN A 76 -1.19 19.97 0.85
CA GLN A 76 -0.41 20.98 0.14
C GLN A 76 0.81 20.34 -0.53
N PRO A 77 1.33 20.92 -1.64
CA PRO A 77 2.45 20.35 -2.41
C PRO A 77 3.81 20.59 -1.72
N ASN A 78 3.92 20.30 -0.43
CA ASN A 78 5.15 20.43 0.34
C ASN A 78 5.39 19.20 1.23
N PHE A 79 6.66 18.93 1.50
CA PHE A 79 7.08 17.74 2.27
C PHE A 79 6.40 17.65 3.64
N LYS A 80 6.31 18.78 4.37
CA LYS A 80 5.72 18.83 5.70
C LYS A 80 4.25 18.39 5.69
N SER A 81 3.46 18.89 4.74
CA SER A 81 2.05 18.53 4.57
C SER A 81 1.88 17.05 4.23
N PHE A 82 2.73 16.50 3.36
CA PHE A 82 2.70 15.07 3.03
C PHE A 82 2.97 14.19 4.25
N VAL A 83 3.97 14.55 5.07
CA VAL A 83 4.29 13.81 6.31
C VAL A 83 3.15 13.93 7.33
N GLN A 84 2.57 15.12 7.49
CA GLN A 84 1.43 15.32 8.40
C GLN A 84 0.17 14.55 7.96
N TYR A 85 -0.06 14.44 6.64
CA TYR A 85 -1.18 13.69 6.09
C TYR A 85 -0.93 12.17 6.02
N PHE A 86 0.32 11.71 6.14
CA PHE A 86 0.67 10.31 6.00
C PHE A 86 -0.13 9.34 6.89
N PRO A 87 -0.37 9.63 8.20
CA PRO A 87 -1.20 8.76 9.03
C PRO A 87 -2.63 8.61 8.50
N HIS A 88 -3.20 9.70 7.97
CA HIS A 88 -4.53 9.67 7.36
C HIS A 88 -4.52 8.87 6.05
N ALA A 89 -3.49 9.02 5.22
CA ALA A 89 -3.34 8.21 4.00
C ALA A 89 -3.24 6.71 4.31
N LEU A 90 -2.57 6.33 5.41
CA LEU A 90 -2.51 4.95 5.86
C LEU A 90 -3.86 4.43 6.37
N ASP A 91 -4.60 5.22 7.16
CA ASP A 91 -5.97 4.89 7.57
C ASP A 91 -6.86 4.64 6.34
N MET A 92 -6.78 5.56 5.36
CA MET A 92 -7.52 5.45 4.11
C MET A 92 -7.16 4.18 3.34
N ALA A 93 -5.87 3.88 3.19
CA ALA A 93 -5.41 2.76 2.40
C ALA A 93 -5.66 1.39 3.05
N PHE A 94 -5.48 1.25 4.36
CA PHE A 94 -5.47 -0.05 5.04
C PHE A 94 -6.70 -0.31 5.91
N LEU A 95 -7.27 0.72 6.55
CA LEU A 95 -8.27 0.54 7.61
C LEU A 95 -9.70 0.87 7.16
N ARG A 96 -9.87 1.75 6.16
CA ARG A 96 -11.20 2.10 5.65
C ARG A 96 -11.74 1.07 4.66
N PRO A 97 -13.06 0.78 4.62
CA PRO A 97 -14.13 1.46 5.34
C PRO A 97 -14.20 1.03 6.81
N HIS A 98 -14.46 2.01 7.68
CA HIS A 98 -14.68 1.74 9.10
C HIS A 98 -16.06 1.12 9.32
N ILE A 99 -16.22 0.30 10.36
CA ILE A 99 -17.50 -0.32 10.74
C ILE A 99 -18.57 0.76 11.00
N THR A 100 -18.15 1.92 11.51
CA THR A 100 -19.02 3.07 11.77
C THR A 100 -19.53 3.76 10.49
N GLU A 101 -18.91 3.50 9.34
CA GLU A 101 -19.28 4.08 8.03
C GLU A 101 -20.23 3.18 7.24
N LEU A 102 -20.73 2.10 7.86
CA LEU A 102 -21.72 1.18 7.33
C LEU A 102 -23.11 1.82 7.20
N LYS A 103 -23.23 2.86 6.36
CA LYS A 103 -24.54 3.34 5.90
C LYS A 103 -25.18 2.36 4.91
N ASN A 104 -24.35 1.60 4.18
CA ASN A 104 -24.77 0.64 3.17
C ASN A 104 -24.16 -0.75 3.42
N LYS A 105 -24.99 -1.80 3.43
CA LYS A 105 -24.57 -3.21 3.56
C LYS A 105 -23.61 -3.67 2.45
N SER A 106 -23.50 -2.93 1.34
CA SER A 106 -22.56 -3.21 0.25
C SER A 106 -21.08 -3.17 0.66
N TYR A 107 -20.74 -2.58 1.82
CA TYR A 107 -19.37 -2.52 2.32
C TYR A 107 -18.96 -3.72 3.19
N ILE A 108 -19.87 -4.64 3.50
CA ILE A 108 -19.57 -5.83 4.31
C ILE A 108 -18.42 -6.67 3.73
N PRO A 109 -18.38 -6.98 2.41
CA PRO A 109 -17.25 -7.73 1.84
C PRO A 109 -15.92 -7.00 1.98
N ALA A 110 -15.93 -5.67 1.92
CA ALA A 110 -14.73 -4.85 2.06
C ALA A 110 -14.18 -4.86 3.50
N ILE A 111 -15.05 -4.90 4.51
CA ILE A 111 -14.64 -5.04 5.91
C ILE A 111 -14.10 -6.45 6.16
N ALA A 112 -14.76 -7.47 5.62
CA ALA A 112 -14.28 -8.85 5.71
C ALA A 112 -12.88 -9.00 5.07
N GLU A 113 -12.62 -8.34 3.94
CA GLU A 113 -11.30 -8.28 3.29
C GLU A 113 -10.22 -7.72 4.24
N ILE A 114 -10.50 -6.62 4.95
CA ILE A 114 -9.57 -6.01 5.91
C ILE A 114 -9.29 -6.96 7.07
N ILE A 115 -10.34 -7.53 7.67
CA ILE A 115 -10.22 -8.46 8.79
C ILE A 115 -9.39 -9.67 8.37
N LEU A 116 -9.69 -10.26 7.21
CA LEU A 116 -8.95 -11.40 6.66
C LEU A 116 -7.48 -11.04 6.42
N PHE A 117 -7.20 -9.87 5.86
CA PHE A 117 -5.83 -9.39 5.66
C PHE A 117 -5.05 -9.34 6.99
N PHE A 118 -5.63 -8.74 8.04
CA PHE A 118 -4.97 -8.67 9.35
C PHE A 118 -4.82 -10.04 10.01
N ILE A 119 -5.79 -10.95 9.86
CA ILE A 119 -5.67 -12.33 10.32
C ILE A 119 -4.47 -13.00 9.64
N VAL A 120 -4.39 -12.94 8.30
CA VAL A 120 -3.27 -13.54 7.55
C VAL A 120 -1.95 -12.91 7.97
N LEU A 121 -1.89 -11.59 8.15
CA LEU A 121 -0.70 -10.89 8.60
C LEU A 121 -0.22 -11.39 9.98
N ILE A 122 -1.13 -11.46 10.97
CA ILE A 122 -0.82 -11.93 12.32
C ILE A 122 -0.35 -13.39 12.29
N PHE A 123 -1.08 -14.27 11.59
CA PHE A 123 -0.70 -15.67 11.45
C PHE A 123 0.67 -15.82 10.78
N SER A 124 0.99 -15.00 9.77
CA SER A 124 2.26 -15.04 9.04
C SER A 124 3.44 -14.65 9.94
N ILE A 125 3.21 -13.78 10.93
CA ILE A 125 4.21 -13.38 11.91
C ILE A 125 4.39 -14.48 12.99
N ILE A 126 3.29 -15.00 13.54
CA ILE A 126 3.32 -16.01 14.61
C ILE A 126 3.85 -17.35 14.10
N TYR A 127 3.35 -17.83 12.97
CA TYR A 127 3.69 -19.13 12.38
C TYR A 127 4.72 -19.02 11.27
N ARG A 128 5.65 -18.07 11.40
CA ARG A 128 6.67 -17.83 10.39
C ARG A 128 7.54 -19.07 10.14
N ASN A 129 7.65 -19.44 8.87
CA ASN A 129 8.57 -20.45 8.38
C ASN A 129 9.99 -19.89 8.36
N LYS A 130 10.86 -20.40 9.25
CA LYS A 130 12.25 -19.97 9.37
C LYS A 130 13.12 -20.38 8.17
N ASN A 131 12.69 -21.40 7.42
CA ASN A 131 13.43 -21.91 6.25
C ASN A 131 13.08 -21.17 4.96
N PHE A 132 12.13 -20.22 5.00
CA PHE A 132 11.73 -19.47 3.83
C PHE A 132 12.87 -18.55 3.36
N LYS A 133 13.39 -18.82 2.16
CA LYS A 133 14.44 -17.99 1.54
C LYS A 133 13.81 -16.73 0.98
N ILE A 134 14.22 -15.58 1.51
CA ILE A 134 13.72 -14.29 1.04
C ILE A 134 14.34 -13.98 -0.32
N GLN A 135 13.54 -14.05 -1.37
CA GLN A 135 13.94 -13.72 -2.73
C GLN A 135 13.65 -12.25 -3.05
N PRO A 136 14.37 -11.62 -4.01
CA PRO A 136 14.10 -10.24 -4.44
C PRO A 136 12.64 -9.99 -4.85
N ILE A 137 11.98 -10.99 -5.45
CA ILE A 137 10.59 -10.88 -5.91
C ILE A 137 9.61 -10.69 -4.73
N VAL A 138 9.93 -11.22 -3.55
CA VAL A 138 9.11 -11.04 -2.33
C VAL A 138 9.06 -9.57 -1.93
N PHE A 139 10.23 -8.91 -1.92
CA PHE A 139 10.29 -7.47 -1.66
C PHE A 139 9.67 -6.66 -2.80
N ALA A 140 9.82 -7.08 -4.06
CA ALA A 140 9.17 -6.43 -5.19
C ALA A 140 7.64 -6.38 -4.99
N SER A 141 7.01 -7.51 -4.67
CA SER A 141 5.57 -7.58 -4.45
C SER A 141 5.11 -6.72 -3.27
N ILE A 142 5.86 -6.72 -2.16
CA ILE A 142 5.56 -5.90 -0.98
C ILE A 142 5.71 -4.40 -1.33
N PHE A 143 6.84 -3.98 -1.87
CA PHE A 143 7.07 -2.55 -2.18
C PHE A 143 6.11 -2.05 -3.26
N PHE A 144 5.80 -2.85 -4.28
CA PHE A 144 4.82 -2.50 -5.31
C PHE A 144 3.43 -2.28 -4.72
N SER A 145 2.94 -3.24 -3.93
CA SER A 145 1.62 -3.14 -3.29
C SER A 145 1.55 -1.95 -2.32
N LEU A 146 2.57 -1.74 -1.48
CA LEU A 146 2.66 -0.58 -0.60
C LEU A 146 2.64 0.74 -1.38
N THR A 147 3.34 0.81 -2.51
CA THR A 147 3.35 2.00 -3.37
C THR A 147 1.96 2.32 -3.89
N LEU A 148 1.25 1.32 -4.42
CA LEU A 148 -0.12 1.48 -4.91
C LEU A 148 -1.08 1.92 -3.80
N LEU A 149 -0.99 1.27 -2.63
CA LEU A 149 -1.83 1.58 -1.48
C LEU A 149 -1.58 2.99 -0.96
N ILE A 150 -0.32 3.41 -0.85
CA ILE A 150 0.03 4.76 -0.40
C ILE A 150 -0.46 5.81 -1.41
N ILE A 151 -0.21 5.63 -2.72
CA ILE A 151 -0.71 6.56 -3.74
C ILE A 151 -2.24 6.65 -3.69
N ALA A 152 -2.94 5.52 -3.54
CA ALA A 152 -4.38 5.49 -3.41
C ALA A 152 -4.85 6.21 -2.12
N GLY A 153 -4.20 5.99 -0.98
CA GLY A 153 -4.52 6.67 0.28
C GLY A 153 -4.31 8.18 0.26
N TYR A 154 -3.34 8.67 -0.52
CA TYR A 154 -3.13 10.11 -0.72
C TYR A 154 -4.13 10.75 -1.70
N THR A 155 -4.62 10.00 -2.69
CA THR A 155 -5.42 10.57 -3.79
C THR A 155 -6.92 10.31 -3.66
N VAL A 156 -7.33 9.16 -3.15
CA VAL A 156 -8.73 8.74 -3.15
C VAL A 156 -9.43 9.25 -1.90
N THR A 157 -10.57 9.93 -2.09
CA THR A 157 -11.39 10.52 -1.00
C THR A 157 -12.70 9.78 -0.76
N PHE A 158 -12.96 8.67 -1.47
CA PHE A 158 -14.17 7.87 -1.33
C PHE A 158 -13.87 6.47 -0.81
N SER A 159 -14.61 6.06 0.23
CA SER A 159 -14.49 4.72 0.81
C SER A 159 -14.78 3.61 -0.21
N GLY A 160 -15.71 3.80 -1.16
CA GLY A 160 -15.98 2.80 -2.20
C GLY A 160 -14.89 2.67 -3.25
N ALA A 161 -14.28 3.78 -3.67
CA ALA A 161 -13.20 3.74 -4.65
C ALA A 161 -11.93 3.13 -4.06
N ILE A 162 -11.61 3.42 -2.80
CA ILE A 162 -10.39 2.89 -2.16
C ILE A 162 -10.45 1.37 -2.00
N VAL A 163 -11.63 0.79 -1.72
CA VAL A 163 -11.82 -0.67 -1.70
C VAL A 163 -11.40 -1.29 -3.03
N ARG A 164 -11.86 -0.74 -4.16
CA ARG A 164 -11.51 -1.24 -5.49
C ARG A 164 -10.00 -1.17 -5.75
N TYR A 165 -9.35 -0.05 -5.41
CA TYR A 165 -7.91 0.08 -5.59
C TYR A 165 -7.11 -0.85 -4.67
N ARG A 166 -7.59 -1.05 -3.44
CA ARG A 166 -6.97 -1.96 -2.48
C ARG A 166 -7.08 -3.42 -2.93
N SER A 167 -8.24 -3.87 -3.40
CA SER A 167 -8.41 -5.25 -3.89
C SER A 167 -7.48 -5.58 -5.07
N LEU A 168 -7.00 -4.57 -5.82
CA LEU A 168 -5.97 -4.75 -6.86
C LEU A 168 -4.55 -4.91 -6.28
N ALA A 169 -4.26 -4.24 -5.16
CA ALA A 169 -2.92 -4.25 -4.55
C ALA A 169 -2.73 -5.40 -3.54
N LEU A 170 -3.79 -5.78 -2.81
CA LEU A 170 -3.73 -6.80 -1.77
C LEU A 170 -3.23 -8.17 -2.23
N PRO A 171 -3.57 -8.71 -3.42
CA PRO A 171 -3.04 -10.00 -3.87
C PRO A 171 -1.51 -10.04 -3.87
N PHE A 172 -0.87 -8.95 -4.28
CA PHE A 172 0.60 -8.81 -4.26
C PHE A 172 1.17 -8.71 -2.85
N LEU A 173 0.41 -8.21 -1.88
CA LEU A 173 0.82 -8.14 -0.48
C LEU A 173 0.57 -9.46 0.26
N LEU A 174 -0.54 -10.14 -0.02
CA LEU A 174 -0.95 -11.41 0.60
C LEU A 174 -0.08 -12.59 0.14
N THR A 175 0.29 -12.64 -1.13
CA THR A 175 1.11 -13.73 -1.70
C THR A 175 2.39 -13.99 -0.90
N PRO A 176 3.25 -13.00 -0.61
CA PRO A 176 4.44 -13.21 0.21
C PRO A 176 4.12 -13.51 1.69
N LEU A 177 3.05 -12.94 2.25
CA LEU A 177 2.62 -13.24 3.62
C LEU A 177 2.27 -14.72 3.79
N ILE A 178 1.45 -15.24 2.87
CA ILE A 178 1.09 -16.65 2.83
C ILE A 178 2.33 -17.53 2.60
N GLY A 179 3.26 -17.09 1.76
CA GLY A 179 4.55 -17.78 1.58
C GLY A 179 5.38 -17.89 2.86
N PHE A 180 5.27 -16.92 3.78
CA PHE A 180 5.93 -16.97 5.08
C PHE A 180 5.28 -17.93 6.08
N LEU A 181 4.06 -18.40 5.84
CA LEU A 181 3.38 -19.32 6.76
C LEU A 181 4.00 -20.71 6.73
N ASP A 182 4.23 -21.28 7.92
CA ASP A 182 4.55 -22.68 8.10
C ASP A 182 3.26 -23.50 8.17
N TRP A 183 2.81 -23.97 6.99
CA TRP A 183 1.60 -24.77 6.84
C TRP A 183 1.58 -26.02 7.72
N ASN A 184 2.74 -26.59 8.07
CA ASN A 184 2.79 -27.77 8.94
C ASN A 184 2.38 -27.43 10.38
N LYS A 185 2.76 -26.25 10.89
CA LYS A 185 2.35 -25.78 12.22
C LYS A 185 0.88 -25.39 12.25
N VAL A 186 0.43 -24.70 11.20
CA VAL A 186 -0.97 -24.29 11.06
C VAL A 186 -1.88 -25.52 11.05
N ASN A 187 -1.55 -26.54 10.25
CA ASN A 187 -2.33 -27.78 10.17
C ASN A 187 -2.38 -28.57 11.49
N LYS A 188 -1.33 -28.51 12.32
CA LYS A 188 -1.34 -29.16 13.64
C LYS A 188 -2.36 -28.56 14.60
N ILE A 189 -2.57 -27.25 14.55
CA ILE A 189 -3.55 -26.55 15.40
C ILE A 189 -4.97 -26.93 14.98
N PHE A 190 -5.26 -26.90 13.67
CA PHE A 190 -6.58 -27.28 13.16
C PHE A 190 -6.92 -28.76 13.44
N LYS A 191 -5.91 -29.65 13.50
CA LYS A 191 -6.09 -31.05 13.90
C LYS A 191 -6.23 -31.29 15.40
N GLN A 192 -5.76 -30.38 16.26
CA GLN A 192 -5.91 -30.49 17.73
C GLN A 192 -7.23 -29.91 18.23
N SER A 193 -7.94 -29.15 17.40
CA SER A 193 -9.24 -28.54 17.72
C SER A 193 -10.45 -29.36 17.25
N ASN A 194 -10.22 -30.47 16.54
CA ASN A 194 -11.22 -31.47 16.15
C ASN A 194 -11.02 -32.74 16.98
#